data_AF-A0A4P2Q9L6-F1
#
_entry.id   AF-A0A4P2Q9L6-F1
#
_cell.length_a   1.000
_cell.length_b   1.000
_cell.length_c   1.000
_cell.angle_alpha   90.00
_cell.angle_beta   90.00
_cell.angle_gamma   90.00
#
_symmetry.space_group_name_H-M   'P 1'
#
loop_
_entity.id
_entity.type
_entity.pdbx_description
1 polymer ?
#
loop_
_entity_poly.entity_id
_entity_poly.type
_entity_poly.pdbx_seq_one_letter_code
_entity_poly.pdbx_strand_id
1 'polypeptide(L)'
;MRPPSAAWRREVLRGALRATEVRQSTAWLIQAKSDMKASLKLAGDRTQPEAYCQVAAKAQQTVEKSIKALQCALYHAGLYGSAVGSAHPVSNVASAIRTAAPNWPKELKENRKKVLTILSDARLKTIKLLDSIVPQYPAHGQLPRRNTEHPSQDTPGLDTWKAPAERGVFTRSEVDRFLRCAQAIQDVTSKIVTALELAYP
;
A
#
# COMPACT_ATOMS: atom_id res chain seq x y z
N MET A 1 12.93 50.62 -16.19
CA MET A 1 12.45 49.64 -15.19
C MET A 1 13.65 48.93 -14.58
N ARG A 2 13.74 48.80 -13.25
CA ARG A 2 14.80 48.00 -12.61
C ARG A 2 14.40 46.53 -12.59
N PRO A 3 15.32 45.59 -12.89
CA PRO A 3 15.00 44.17 -12.85
C PRO A 3 14.76 43.70 -11.39
N PRO A 4 13.91 42.68 -11.18
CA PRO A 4 13.63 42.17 -9.84
C PRO A 4 14.88 41.59 -9.17
N SER A 5 14.97 41.79 -7.85
CA SER A 5 16.12 41.42 -7.04
C SER A 5 16.31 39.89 -6.97
N ALA A 6 17.54 39.45 -6.70
CA ALA A 6 17.85 38.04 -6.53
C ALA A 6 17.15 37.39 -5.31
N ALA A 7 16.75 38.19 -4.32
CA ALA A 7 15.95 37.72 -3.19
C ALA A 7 14.51 37.40 -3.64
N TRP A 8 13.88 38.32 -4.38
CA TRP A 8 12.53 38.13 -4.91
C TRP A 8 12.45 36.92 -5.85
N ARG A 9 13.42 36.75 -6.75
CA ARG A 9 13.47 35.56 -7.64
C ARG A 9 13.59 34.25 -6.86
N ARG A 10 14.39 34.21 -5.79
CA ARG A 10 14.51 33.02 -4.93
C ARG A 10 13.22 32.72 -4.18
N GLU A 11 12.51 33.74 -3.74
CA GLU A 11 11.24 33.59 -3.03
C GLU A 11 10.11 33.14 -3.96
N VAL A 12 10.03 33.70 -5.16
CA VAL A 12 9.11 33.25 -6.22
C VAL A 12 9.43 31.82 -6.66
N LEU A 13 10.71 31.46 -6.83
CA LEU A 13 11.12 30.09 -7.14
C LEU A 13 10.80 29.12 -6.01
N ARG A 14 10.99 29.49 -4.73
CA ARG A 14 10.56 28.67 -3.59
C ARG A 14 9.04 28.54 -3.51
N GLY A 15 8.30 29.62 -3.79
CA GLY A 15 6.84 29.58 -3.87
C GLY A 15 6.35 28.67 -4.99
N ALA A 16 6.99 28.73 -6.16
CA ALA A 16 6.70 27.87 -7.31
C ALA A 16 7.10 26.41 -7.06
N LEU A 17 8.23 26.16 -6.38
CA LEU A 17 8.67 24.81 -5.97
C LEU A 17 7.75 24.21 -4.90
N ARG A 18 7.28 24.99 -3.93
CA ARG A 18 6.27 24.55 -2.96
C ARG A 18 4.92 24.28 -3.62
N ALA A 19 4.58 25.02 -4.68
CA ALA A 19 3.39 24.77 -5.49
C ALA A 19 3.50 23.49 -6.35
N THR A 20 4.71 22.96 -6.59
CA THR A 20 4.96 21.69 -7.29
C THR A 20 5.34 20.52 -6.38
N GLU A 21 5.54 20.76 -5.08
CA GLU A 21 5.77 19.70 -4.10
C GLU A 21 4.48 18.92 -3.85
N VAL A 22 4.43 17.71 -4.40
CA VAL A 22 3.38 16.75 -4.10
C VAL A 22 3.53 16.29 -2.64
N ARG A 23 2.51 16.54 -1.81
CA ARG A 23 2.49 16.03 -0.43
C ARG A 23 2.74 14.53 -0.41
N GLN A 24 3.48 14.06 0.61
CA GLN A 24 3.93 12.68 0.72
C GLN A 24 2.77 11.65 0.59
N SER A 25 1.63 11.93 1.21
CA SER A 25 0.39 11.14 1.11
C SER A 25 -0.09 10.99 -0.34
N THR A 26 -0.09 12.08 -1.11
CA THR A 26 -0.46 12.10 -2.53
C THR A 26 0.53 11.34 -3.40
N ALA A 27 1.83 11.45 -3.12
CA ALA A 27 2.86 10.70 -3.84
C ALA A 27 2.67 9.18 -3.66
N TRP A 28 2.44 8.72 -2.43
CA TRP A 28 2.12 7.32 -2.13
C TRP A 28 0.86 6.86 -2.86
N LEU A 29 -0.18 7.70 -2.89
CA LEU A 29 -1.44 7.38 -3.55
C LEU A 29 -1.32 7.25 -5.07
N ILE A 30 -0.52 8.10 -5.71
CA ILE A 30 -0.21 8.01 -7.15
C ILE A 30 0.44 6.65 -7.45
N GLN A 31 1.42 6.25 -6.64
CA GLN A 31 2.08 4.97 -6.82
C GLN A 31 1.15 3.79 -6.57
N ALA A 32 0.30 3.85 -5.54
CA ALA A 32 -0.71 2.82 -5.27
C ALA A 32 -1.67 2.61 -6.46
N LYS A 33 -2.12 3.70 -7.09
CA LYS A 33 -2.97 3.65 -8.31
C LYS A 33 -2.24 3.05 -9.50
N SER A 34 -0.96 3.39 -9.68
CA SER A 34 -0.12 2.82 -10.74
C SER A 34 0.01 1.31 -10.58
N ASP A 35 0.30 0.84 -9.37
CA ASP A 35 0.43 -0.60 -9.09
C ASP A 35 -0.91 -1.34 -9.25
N MET A 36 -2.04 -0.71 -8.88
CA MET A 36 -3.36 -1.32 -9.07
C MET A 36 -3.68 -1.49 -10.57
N LYS A 37 -3.38 -0.46 -11.38
CA LYS A 37 -3.54 -0.51 -12.84
C LYS A 37 -2.69 -1.63 -13.46
N ALA A 38 -1.43 -1.75 -13.02
CA ALA A 38 -0.55 -2.83 -13.46
C ALA A 38 -1.11 -4.21 -13.06
N SER A 39 -1.59 -4.36 -11.82
CA SER A 39 -2.20 -5.60 -11.33
C SER A 39 -3.42 -6.01 -12.15
N LEU A 40 -4.31 -5.07 -12.48
CA LEU A 40 -5.50 -5.33 -13.30
C LEU A 40 -5.14 -5.70 -14.74
N LYS A 41 -4.12 -5.05 -15.32
CA LYS A 41 -3.62 -5.40 -16.66
C LYS A 41 -3.11 -6.83 -16.70
N LEU A 42 -2.30 -7.23 -15.72
CA LEU A 42 -1.78 -8.60 -15.60
C LEU A 42 -2.90 -9.62 -15.37
N ALA A 43 -3.93 -9.25 -14.59
CA ALA A 43 -5.08 -10.12 -14.33
C ALA A 43 -6.05 -10.26 -15.52
N GLY A 44 -5.92 -9.41 -16.54
CA GLY A 44 -6.77 -9.41 -17.73
C GLY A 44 -6.62 -10.67 -18.57
N ASP A 45 -5.41 -11.24 -18.65
CA ASP A 45 -5.17 -12.52 -19.29
C ASP A 45 -5.21 -13.65 -18.26
N ARG A 46 -6.42 -14.16 -18.03
CA ARG A 46 -6.68 -15.23 -17.05
C ARG A 46 -6.18 -16.61 -17.49
N THR A 47 -5.65 -16.74 -18.70
CA THR A 47 -5.16 -18.01 -19.27
C THR A 47 -3.69 -18.27 -18.96
N GLN A 48 -3.01 -17.33 -18.31
CA GLN A 48 -1.60 -17.41 -17.95
C GLN A 48 -1.42 -17.50 -16.41
N PRO A 49 -1.53 -18.70 -15.81
CA PRO A 49 -1.26 -18.91 -14.38
C PRO A 49 0.12 -18.40 -13.92
N GLU A 50 1.08 -18.33 -14.83
CA GLU A 50 2.45 -17.87 -14.58
C GLU A 50 2.48 -16.39 -14.18
N ALA A 51 1.47 -15.60 -14.56
CA ALA A 51 1.34 -14.19 -14.18
C ALA A 51 0.84 -14.01 -12.74
N TYR A 52 0.26 -15.05 -12.09
CA TYR A 52 -0.42 -14.90 -10.80
C TYR A 52 0.47 -14.40 -9.68
N CYS A 53 1.76 -14.77 -9.65
CA CYS A 53 2.72 -14.21 -8.69
C CYS A 53 2.93 -12.71 -8.88
N GLN A 54 2.97 -12.23 -10.12
CA GLN A 54 3.11 -10.81 -10.43
C GLN A 54 1.83 -10.03 -10.09
N VAL A 55 0.65 -10.61 -10.33
CA VAL A 55 -0.61 -10.02 -9.87
C VAL A 55 -0.63 -9.90 -8.35
N ALA A 56 -0.23 -10.95 -7.63
CA ALA A 56 -0.15 -10.93 -6.17
C ALA A 56 0.85 -9.87 -5.66
N ALA A 57 2.04 -9.77 -6.28
CA ALA A 57 3.04 -8.76 -5.96
C ALA A 57 2.47 -7.33 -6.14
N LYS A 58 1.79 -7.07 -7.26
CA LYS A 58 1.21 -5.76 -7.53
C LYS A 58 0.06 -5.43 -6.60
N ALA A 59 -0.80 -6.39 -6.27
CA ALA A 59 -1.83 -6.22 -5.26
C ALA A 59 -1.25 -5.90 -3.87
N GLN A 60 -0.16 -6.58 -3.46
CA GLN A 60 0.54 -6.28 -2.21
C GLN A 60 1.08 -4.84 -2.22
N GLN A 61 1.77 -4.43 -3.28
CA GLN A 61 2.33 -3.09 -3.44
C GLN A 61 1.24 -2.00 -3.40
N THR A 62 0.08 -2.25 -4.04
CA THR A 62 -1.07 -1.34 -3.95
C THR A 62 -1.56 -1.17 -2.52
N VAL A 63 -1.69 -2.27 -1.76
CA VAL A 63 -2.13 -2.23 -0.36
C VAL A 63 -1.12 -1.48 0.49
N GLU A 64 0.16 -1.83 0.41
CA GLU A 64 1.22 -1.17 1.19
C GLU A 64 1.22 0.34 0.99
N LYS A 65 1.22 0.79 -0.26
CA LYS A 65 1.30 2.20 -0.59
C LYS A 65 0.02 2.95 -0.26
N SER A 66 -1.14 2.30 -0.39
CA SER A 66 -2.40 2.87 0.09
C SER A 66 -2.36 3.08 1.60
N ILE A 67 -1.98 2.08 2.39
CA ILE A 67 -1.89 2.22 3.85
C ILE A 67 -0.86 3.29 4.26
N LYS A 68 0.28 3.39 3.58
CA LYS A 68 1.26 4.47 3.78
C LYS A 68 0.70 5.85 3.44
N ALA A 69 -0.06 5.98 2.34
CA ALA A 69 -0.74 7.22 2.01
C ALA A 69 -1.74 7.65 3.10
N LEU A 70 -2.53 6.69 3.61
CA LEU A 70 -3.47 6.92 4.70
C LEU A 70 -2.75 7.34 5.98
N GLN A 71 -1.67 6.64 6.33
CA GLN A 71 -0.85 6.96 7.50
C GLN A 71 -0.30 8.38 7.44
N CYS A 72 0.28 8.80 6.30
CA CYS A 72 0.76 10.17 6.09
C CYS A 72 -0.35 11.20 6.33
N ALA A 73 -1.51 11.02 5.67
CA ALA A 73 -2.61 11.98 5.75
C ALA A 73 -3.17 12.08 7.19
N LEU A 74 -3.28 10.95 7.89
CA LEU A 74 -3.73 10.93 9.28
C LEU A 74 -2.72 11.54 10.25
N TYR A 75 -1.42 11.33 10.02
CA TYR A 75 -0.36 11.93 10.82
C TYR A 75 -0.36 13.46 10.67
N HIS A 76 -0.45 13.98 9.43
CA HIS A 76 -0.53 15.42 9.19
C HIS A 76 -1.80 16.06 9.76
N ALA A 77 -2.93 15.35 9.75
CA ALA A 77 -4.16 15.80 10.37
C ALA A 77 -4.17 15.70 11.91
N GLY A 78 -3.10 15.20 12.54
CA GLY A 78 -3.03 14.99 13.99
C GLY A 78 -3.95 13.87 14.51
N LEU A 79 -4.41 12.97 13.63
CA LEU A 79 -5.34 11.88 13.92
C LEU A 79 -4.64 10.54 14.21
N TYR A 80 -3.32 10.49 14.02
CA TYR A 80 -2.50 9.30 14.22
C TYR A 80 -1.09 9.70 14.64
N GLY A 81 -0.55 9.07 15.69
CA GLY A 81 0.69 9.52 16.34
C GLY A 81 2.00 9.06 15.69
N SER A 82 1.96 8.32 14.58
CA SER A 82 3.16 7.72 13.97
C SER A 82 3.29 8.10 12.50
N ALA A 83 4.41 8.74 12.17
CA ALA A 83 4.82 9.03 10.79
C ALA A 83 5.13 7.74 10.01
N VAL A 84 5.06 7.83 8.68
CA VAL A 84 5.43 6.71 7.80
C VAL A 84 6.91 6.37 7.98
N GLY A 85 7.19 5.12 8.33
CA GLY A 85 8.54 4.57 8.41
C GLY A 85 8.90 3.67 7.23
N SER A 86 10.08 3.05 7.33
CA SER A 86 10.58 2.04 6.37
C SER A 86 9.95 0.65 6.55
N ALA A 87 9.11 0.45 7.57
CA ALA A 87 8.48 -0.84 7.82
C ALA A 87 7.65 -1.31 6.60
N HIS A 88 7.92 -2.53 6.15
CA HIS A 88 7.23 -3.18 5.05
C HIS A 88 5.94 -3.93 5.47
N PRO A 89 5.84 -4.58 6.66
CA PRO A 89 4.60 -5.23 7.07
C PRO A 89 3.52 -4.21 7.42
N VAL A 90 2.63 -3.92 6.47
CA VAL A 90 1.61 -2.87 6.63
C VAL A 90 0.37 -3.32 7.40
N SER A 91 0.21 -4.62 7.65
CA SER A 91 -0.87 -5.15 8.49
C SER A 91 -0.84 -4.58 9.91
N ASN A 92 0.34 -4.37 10.49
CA ASN A 92 0.49 -3.76 11.82
C ASN A 92 0.06 -2.29 11.81
N VAL A 93 0.50 -1.52 10.80
CA VAL A 93 0.11 -0.12 10.62
C VAL A 93 -1.40 0.00 10.41
N ALA A 94 -1.97 -0.83 9.55
CA ALA A 94 -3.41 -0.88 9.31
C ALA A 94 -4.19 -1.21 10.59
N SER A 95 -3.72 -2.18 11.38
CA SER A 95 -4.33 -2.53 12.67
C SER A 95 -4.28 -1.35 13.65
N ALA A 96 -3.15 -0.66 13.74
CA ALA A 96 -3.00 0.51 14.60
C ALA A 96 -3.91 1.67 14.18
N ILE A 97 -4.03 1.95 12.87
CA ILE A 97 -4.98 2.95 12.33
C ILE A 97 -6.42 2.59 12.71
N ARG A 98 -6.82 1.32 12.54
CA ARG A 98 -8.15 0.84 12.93
C ARG A 98 -8.40 1.06 14.42
N THR A 99 -7.43 0.75 15.28
CA THR A 99 -7.54 0.93 16.74
C THR A 99 -7.63 2.40 17.14
N ALA A 100 -6.96 3.31 16.42
CA ALA A 100 -7.02 4.74 16.69
C ALA A 100 -8.33 5.40 16.20
N ALA A 101 -8.92 4.88 15.11
CA ALA A 101 -10.07 5.49 14.45
C ALA A 101 -11.29 5.80 15.35
N PRO A 102 -11.67 4.97 16.34
CA PRO A 102 -12.74 5.29 17.30
C PRO A 102 -12.58 6.65 18.00
N ASN A 103 -11.34 7.06 18.28
CA ASN A 103 -11.01 8.27 19.04
C ASN A 103 -10.94 9.54 18.18
N TRP A 104 -11.18 9.44 16.87
CA TRP A 104 -11.18 10.62 16.00
C TRP A 104 -12.33 11.58 16.32
N PRO A 105 -12.16 12.89 16.01
CA PRO A 105 -13.20 13.89 16.20
C PRO A 105 -14.55 13.51 15.58
N LYS A 106 -15.65 13.97 16.18
CA LYS A 106 -17.02 13.59 15.78
C LYS A 106 -17.35 14.03 14.36
N GLU A 107 -16.75 15.12 13.91
CA GLU A 107 -16.89 15.70 12.56
C GLU A 107 -16.39 14.73 11.48
N LEU A 108 -15.49 13.81 11.83
CA LEU A 108 -14.93 12.79 10.94
C LEU A 108 -15.68 11.45 11.00
N LYS A 109 -16.90 11.41 11.56
CA LYS A 109 -17.71 10.18 11.73
C LYS A 109 -17.76 9.31 10.46
N GLU A 110 -17.96 9.93 9.29
CA GLU A 110 -18.05 9.21 8.02
C GLU A 110 -16.70 8.65 7.55
N ASN A 111 -15.62 9.40 7.73
CA ASN A 111 -14.26 8.91 7.43
C ASN A 111 -13.89 7.75 8.36
N ARG A 112 -14.20 7.88 9.66
CA ARG A 112 -14.04 6.79 10.64
C ARG A 112 -14.79 5.53 10.22
N LYS A 113 -16.07 5.65 9.84
CA LYS A 113 -16.87 4.50 9.38
C LYS A 113 -16.24 3.82 8.16
N LYS A 114 -15.76 4.61 7.19
CA LYS A 114 -15.06 4.10 6.00
C LYS A 114 -13.79 3.33 6.36
N VAL A 115 -12.96 3.89 7.25
CA VAL A 115 -11.73 3.22 7.75
C VAL A 115 -12.05 1.92 8.47
N LEU A 116 -12.98 1.93 9.41
CA LEU A 116 -13.37 0.72 10.14
C LEU A 116 -13.94 -0.37 9.20
N THR A 117 -14.63 0.04 8.14
CA THR A 117 -15.18 -0.89 7.14
C THR A 117 -14.10 -1.51 6.25
N ILE A 118 -13.15 -0.70 5.77
CA ILE A 118 -12.06 -1.20 4.90
C ILE A 118 -10.93 -1.89 5.67
N LEU A 119 -10.80 -1.63 6.97
CA LEU A 119 -9.89 -2.33 7.88
C LEU A 119 -10.64 -3.32 8.76
N SER A 120 -11.68 -3.97 8.22
CA SER A 120 -12.37 -5.06 8.92
C SER A 120 -11.44 -6.24 9.18
N ASP A 121 -11.80 -7.10 10.13
CA ASP A 121 -10.99 -8.29 10.48
C ASP A 121 -10.68 -9.18 9.26
N ALA A 122 -11.65 -9.35 8.37
CA ALA A 122 -11.47 -10.13 7.13
C ALA A 122 -10.43 -9.49 6.18
N ARG A 123 -10.43 -8.16 6.05
CA ARG A 123 -9.46 -7.45 5.22
C ARG A 123 -8.08 -7.41 5.88
N LEU A 124 -7.99 -7.20 7.19
CA LEU A 124 -6.73 -7.27 7.93
C LEU A 124 -6.07 -8.66 7.81
N LYS A 125 -6.86 -9.74 7.89
CA LYS A 125 -6.36 -11.10 7.60
C LYS A 125 -5.79 -11.21 6.18
N THR A 126 -6.46 -10.61 5.20
CA THR A 126 -5.98 -10.60 3.80
C THR A 126 -4.71 -9.76 3.62
N ILE A 127 -4.62 -8.58 4.27
CA ILE A 127 -3.41 -7.75 4.28
C ILE A 127 -2.25 -8.54 4.91
N LYS A 128 -2.49 -9.23 6.03
CA LYS A 128 -1.47 -10.07 6.67
C LYS A 128 -0.99 -11.22 5.77
N LEU A 129 -1.90 -11.81 4.98
CA LEU A 129 -1.51 -12.81 3.97
C LEU A 129 -0.66 -12.18 2.86
N LEU A 130 -0.99 -10.98 2.39
CA LEU A 130 -0.18 -10.25 1.41
C LEU A 130 1.21 -9.90 1.95
N ASP A 131 1.31 -9.46 3.21
CA ASP A 131 2.60 -9.20 3.88
C ASP A 131 3.46 -10.49 3.95
N SER A 132 2.84 -11.65 4.10
CA SER A 132 3.55 -12.93 4.25
C SER A 132 4.16 -13.48 2.97
N ILE A 133 3.76 -12.95 1.80
CA ILE A 133 4.28 -13.37 0.48
C ILE A 133 5.25 -12.35 -0.13
N VAL A 134 5.56 -11.28 0.61
CA VAL A 134 6.59 -10.31 0.21
C VAL A 134 7.95 -11.02 0.18
N PRO A 135 8.81 -10.73 -0.81
CA PRO A 135 10.17 -11.25 -0.85
C PRO A 135 10.92 -10.91 0.43
N GLN A 136 11.38 -11.94 1.15
CA GLN A 136 12.19 -11.80 2.35
C GLN A 136 13.35 -12.78 2.24
N TYR A 137 14.56 -12.29 2.50
CA TYR A 137 15.69 -13.18 2.71
C TYR A 137 15.41 -14.03 3.96
N PRO A 138 15.54 -15.37 3.87
CA PRO A 138 15.34 -16.21 5.04
C PRO A 138 16.38 -15.87 6.10
N ALA A 139 15.98 -15.88 7.37
CA ALA A 139 16.94 -15.80 8.47
C ALA A 139 17.90 -16.99 8.42
N HIS A 140 19.08 -16.87 9.03
CA HIS A 140 20.06 -17.95 9.08
C HIS A 140 19.41 -19.26 9.59
N GLY A 141 19.54 -20.34 8.82
CA GLY A 141 18.96 -21.65 9.14
C GLY A 141 17.46 -21.81 8.83
N GLN A 142 16.79 -20.79 8.28
CA GLN A 142 15.42 -20.90 7.79
C GLN A 142 15.40 -21.18 6.28
N LEU A 143 14.34 -21.86 5.83
CA LEU A 143 14.10 -22.06 4.41
C LEU A 143 13.46 -20.83 3.77
N PRO A 144 13.76 -20.56 2.47
CA PRO A 144 13.04 -19.57 1.70
C PRO A 144 11.58 -20.01 1.55
N ARG A 145 10.67 -19.17 2.06
CA ARG A 145 9.22 -19.41 2.05
C ARG A 145 8.60 -18.97 0.73
N ARG A 146 7.38 -19.46 0.46
CA ARG A 146 6.54 -19.00 -0.65
C ARG A 146 6.46 -17.47 -0.68
N ASN A 147 6.89 -16.88 -1.78
CA ASN A 147 6.88 -15.43 -2.01
C ASN A 147 6.63 -15.14 -3.49
N THR A 148 6.64 -13.86 -3.87
CA THR A 148 6.30 -13.44 -5.25
C THR A 148 7.49 -13.27 -6.20
N GLU A 149 8.74 -13.42 -5.75
CA GLU A 149 9.94 -13.06 -6.54
C GLU A 149 11.00 -14.17 -6.63
N HIS A 150 11.31 -14.84 -5.52
CA HIS A 150 12.39 -15.81 -5.42
C HIS A 150 11.87 -17.25 -5.29
N PRO A 151 12.59 -18.25 -5.83
CA PRO A 151 12.30 -19.66 -5.59
C PRO A 151 12.19 -19.99 -4.10
N SER A 152 11.35 -20.97 -3.78
CA SER A 152 11.05 -21.38 -2.40
C SER A 152 11.05 -22.90 -2.24
N GLN A 153 11.17 -23.36 -1.00
CA GLN A 153 11.20 -24.78 -0.65
C GLN A 153 10.18 -25.06 0.44
N ASP A 154 9.28 -26.03 0.21
CA ASP A 154 8.20 -26.35 1.14
C ASP A 154 8.60 -27.38 2.20
N THR A 155 9.72 -28.10 2.01
CA THR A 155 10.14 -29.18 2.92
C THR A 155 11.65 -29.17 3.11
N PRO A 156 12.15 -29.05 4.36
CA PRO A 156 13.57 -29.10 4.64
C PRO A 156 14.22 -30.40 4.16
N GLY A 157 15.38 -30.28 3.51
CA GLY A 157 16.18 -31.43 3.07
C GLY A 157 15.73 -32.09 1.76
N LEU A 158 14.65 -31.62 1.13
CA LEU A 158 14.27 -32.06 -0.23
C LEU A 158 14.82 -31.10 -1.29
N ASP A 159 15.52 -31.59 -2.31
CA ASP A 159 16.01 -30.76 -3.43
C ASP A 159 14.90 -30.35 -4.43
N THR A 160 13.69 -30.13 -3.92
CA THR A 160 12.53 -29.72 -4.71
C THR A 160 12.24 -28.26 -4.46
N TRP A 161 12.55 -27.44 -5.46
CA TRP A 161 12.35 -26.00 -5.46
C TRP A 161 11.15 -25.63 -6.31
N LYS A 162 10.38 -24.64 -5.85
CA LYS A 162 9.23 -24.10 -6.58
C LYS A 162 9.51 -22.66 -6.99
N ALA A 163 9.33 -22.37 -8.28
CA ALA A 163 9.37 -21.00 -8.78
C ALA A 163 8.04 -20.29 -8.44
N PRO A 164 8.04 -18.98 -8.12
CA PRO A 164 6.78 -18.26 -7.86
C PRO A 164 5.77 -18.31 -9.00
N ALA A 165 6.25 -18.37 -10.25
CA ALA A 165 5.43 -18.47 -11.45
C ALA A 165 4.93 -19.91 -11.74
N GLU A 166 5.34 -20.90 -10.96
CA GLU A 166 4.91 -22.27 -11.16
C GLU A 166 3.42 -22.44 -10.86
N ARG A 167 2.75 -23.25 -11.67
CA ARG A 167 1.32 -23.51 -11.55
C ARG A 167 0.99 -24.06 -10.16
N GLY A 168 0.00 -23.46 -9.51
CA GLY A 168 -0.49 -23.90 -8.20
C GLY A 168 0.19 -23.25 -7.00
N VAL A 169 1.31 -22.53 -7.19
CA VAL A 169 1.93 -21.73 -6.10
C VAL A 169 1.00 -20.60 -5.66
N PHE A 170 0.41 -19.92 -6.65
CA PHE A 170 -0.70 -19.00 -6.47
C PHE A 170 -1.90 -19.53 -7.23
N THR A 171 -3.08 -19.52 -6.60
CA THR A 171 -4.33 -19.94 -7.26
C THR A 171 -5.11 -18.72 -7.76
N ARG A 172 -5.95 -18.93 -8.78
CA ARG A 172 -6.86 -17.89 -9.27
C ARG A 172 -7.73 -17.30 -8.16
N SER A 173 -8.30 -18.16 -7.31
CA SER A 173 -9.17 -17.74 -6.20
C SER A 173 -8.44 -16.85 -5.19
N GLU A 174 -7.16 -17.15 -4.94
CA GLU A 174 -6.29 -16.40 -4.05
C GLU A 174 -5.96 -15.02 -4.63
N VAL A 175 -5.57 -14.97 -5.91
CA VAL A 175 -5.30 -13.72 -6.62
C VAL A 175 -6.55 -12.84 -6.74
N ASP A 176 -7.70 -13.42 -7.06
CA ASP A 176 -8.97 -12.69 -7.12
C ASP A 176 -9.33 -12.08 -5.75
N ARG A 177 -9.06 -12.80 -4.66
CA ARG A 177 -9.22 -12.28 -3.30
C ARG A 177 -8.27 -11.11 -3.03
N PHE A 178 -7.01 -11.21 -3.43
CA PHE A 178 -6.01 -10.15 -3.28
C PHE A 178 -6.37 -8.90 -4.06
N LEU A 179 -6.77 -9.04 -5.33
CA LEU A 179 -7.23 -7.94 -6.19
C LEU A 179 -8.42 -7.20 -5.58
N ARG A 180 -9.46 -7.92 -5.12
CA ARG A 180 -10.62 -7.29 -4.48
C ARG A 180 -10.23 -6.54 -3.21
N CYS A 181 -9.30 -7.07 -2.42
CA CYS A 181 -8.80 -6.42 -1.22
C CYS A 181 -8.03 -5.13 -1.58
N ALA A 182 -7.08 -5.22 -2.51
CA ALA A 182 -6.25 -4.10 -2.96
C ALA A 182 -7.10 -2.96 -3.54
N GLN A 183 -8.02 -3.28 -4.45
CA GLN A 183 -8.92 -2.29 -5.06
C GLN A 183 -9.76 -1.56 -4.01
N ALA A 184 -10.41 -2.30 -3.11
CA ALA A 184 -11.26 -1.70 -2.07
C ALA A 184 -10.48 -0.78 -1.12
N ILE A 185 -9.26 -1.17 -0.73
CA ILE A 185 -8.38 -0.36 0.12
C ILE A 185 -7.95 0.90 -0.64
N GLN A 186 -7.49 0.77 -1.89
CA GLN A 186 -7.02 1.89 -2.69
C GLN A 186 -8.13 2.92 -2.95
N ASP A 187 -9.35 2.47 -3.27
CA ASP A 187 -10.47 3.37 -3.58
C ASP A 187 -10.90 4.19 -2.38
N VAL A 188 -11.07 3.54 -1.22
CA VAL A 188 -11.50 4.22 -0.01
C VAL A 188 -10.39 5.11 0.54
N THR A 189 -9.14 4.63 0.50
CA THR A 189 -8.00 5.43 0.92
C THR A 189 -7.83 6.67 0.05
N SER A 190 -8.01 6.55 -1.27
CA SER A 190 -7.97 7.72 -2.16
C SER A 190 -8.98 8.78 -1.73
N LYS A 191 -10.20 8.39 -1.39
CA LYS A 191 -11.26 9.33 -0.98
C LYS A 191 -10.93 9.99 0.36
N ILE A 192 -10.41 9.22 1.32
CA ILE A 192 -10.09 9.72 2.67
C ILE A 192 -8.88 10.64 2.63
N VAL A 193 -7.80 10.23 1.97
CA VAL A 193 -6.59 11.05 1.82
C VAL A 193 -6.96 12.37 1.17
N THR A 194 -7.65 12.36 0.03
CA THR A 194 -8.09 13.62 -0.62
C THR A 194 -8.94 14.49 0.31
N ALA A 195 -9.88 13.90 1.06
CA ALA A 195 -10.70 14.67 2.00
C ALA A 195 -9.88 15.29 3.15
N LEU A 196 -8.91 14.55 3.70
CA LEU A 196 -8.04 15.04 4.77
C LEU A 196 -7.10 16.12 4.27
N GLU A 197 -6.51 15.97 3.09
CA GLU A 197 -5.61 16.99 2.52
C GLU A 197 -6.33 18.31 2.21
N LEU A 198 -7.64 18.27 1.91
CA LEU A 198 -8.46 19.46 1.73
C LEU A 198 -8.87 20.11 3.06
N ALA A 199 -9.14 19.31 4.09
CA ALA A 199 -9.59 19.79 5.38
C ALA A 199 -8.43 20.25 6.29
N TYR A 200 -7.24 19.68 6.10
CA TYR A 200 -6.03 19.95 6.88
C TYR A 200 -4.88 20.35 5.94
N PRO A 201 -4.90 21.58 5.40
CA PRO A 201 -3.85 22.09 4.54
C PRO A 201 -2.55 22.37 5.31
#